data_AF-A0A8S9LIP4-F1
#
_entry.id   AF-A0A8S9LIP4-F1
#
_cell.length_a   1.000
_cell.length_b   1.000
_cell.length_c   1.000
_cell.angle_alpha   90.00
_cell.angle_beta   90.00
_cell.angle_gamma   90.00
#
_symmetry.space_group_name_H-M   'P 1'
#
loop_
_entity.id
_entity.type
_entity.pdbx_description
1 polymer ?
#
loop_
_entity_poly.entity_id
_entity_poly.type
_entity_poly.pdbx_seq_one_letter_code
_entity_poly.pdbx_strand_id
1 'polypeptide(L)'
;MVVWEEYVSDETMGTIAPIIVYWIYAGVNQFLSPSLDKYRLHTLDEENEKNVIPITTVVKGVLLQQLLQILITQLGFFVNGVKYNYSQPFFTFWDRVMGTYMPYNVMKRPGGGFEVRMMKKRS
;
A
#
# COMPACT_ATOMS: atom_id res chain seq x y z
N MET A 1 9.59 -16.72 -0.88
CA MET A 1 8.57 -16.93 0.16
C MET A 1 8.76 -15.85 1.18
N VAL A 2 7.71 -15.06 1.39
CA VAL A 2 7.74 -13.92 2.31
C VAL A 2 7.22 -14.39 3.66
N VAL A 3 7.82 -13.92 4.77
CA VAL A 3 7.60 -14.52 6.10
C VAL A 3 6.16 -14.45 6.63
N TRP A 4 5.27 -13.77 5.92
CA TRP A 4 3.85 -13.60 6.26
C TRP A 4 2.88 -14.38 5.35
N GLU A 5 3.36 -15.05 4.29
CA GLU A 5 2.52 -15.80 3.34
C GLU A 5 1.68 -16.90 4.02
N GLU A 6 2.18 -17.52 5.09
CA GLU A 6 1.47 -18.58 5.81
C GLU A 6 0.36 -18.07 6.74
N TYR A 7 0.35 -16.76 7.03
CA TYR A 7 -0.53 -16.17 8.05
C TYR A 7 -1.53 -15.16 7.49
N VAL A 8 -1.17 -14.41 6.45
CA VAL A 8 -1.94 -13.27 5.94
C VAL A 8 -1.87 -13.22 4.41
N SER A 9 -3.01 -13.01 3.76
CA SER A 9 -3.09 -12.81 2.30
C SER A 9 -2.27 -11.59 1.85
N ASP A 10 -1.62 -11.67 0.69
CA ASP A 10 -0.84 -10.57 0.10
C ASP A 10 -1.65 -9.28 -0.04
N GLU A 11 -2.95 -9.38 -0.33
CA GLU A 11 -3.86 -8.24 -0.43
C GLU A 11 -4.03 -7.52 0.92
N THR A 12 -4.17 -8.32 1.97
CA THR A 12 -4.34 -7.83 3.34
C THR A 12 -3.03 -7.24 3.83
N MET A 13 -1.90 -7.89 3.56
CA MET A 13 -0.58 -7.37 3.92
C MET A 13 -0.25 -6.08 3.19
N GLY A 14 -0.54 -5.98 1.89
CA GLY A 14 -0.36 -4.75 1.11
C GLY A 14 -1.18 -3.56 1.64
N THR A 15 -2.31 -3.83 2.30
CA THR A 15 -3.15 -2.81 2.93
C THR A 15 -2.63 -2.40 4.30
N ILE A 16 -2.15 -3.36 5.10
CA ILE A 16 -1.74 -3.16 6.49
C ILE A 16 -0.29 -2.65 6.60
N ALA A 17 0.61 -3.07 5.71
CA ALA A 17 2.01 -2.70 5.74
C ALA A 17 2.27 -1.18 5.80
N PRO A 18 1.68 -0.33 4.94
CA PRO A 18 1.91 1.13 5.02
C PRO A 18 1.38 1.74 6.33
N ILE A 19 0.31 1.18 6.91
CA ILE A 19 -0.25 1.62 8.20
C ILE A 19 0.73 1.31 9.33
N ILE A 20 1.26 0.08 9.37
CA ILE A 20 2.26 -0.33 10.35
C ILE A 20 3.51 0.54 10.26
N VAL A 21 4.04 0.73 9.04
CA VAL A 21 5.24 1.56 8.82
C VAL A 21 5.00 3.00 9.31
N TYR A 22 3.84 3.57 9.00
CA TYR A 22 3.47 4.90 9.48
C TYR A 22 3.46 4.97 11.01
N TRP A 23 2.79 4.04 11.69
CA TRP A 23 2.70 4.04 13.15
C TRP A 23 4.04 3.81 13.83
N ILE A 24 4.88 2.93 13.29
CA ILE A 24 6.25 2.73 13.79
C ILE A 24 7.04 4.04 13.64
N TYR A 25 7.00 4.66 12.47
CA TYR A 25 7.70 5.93 12.23
C TYR A 25 7.19 7.05 13.15
N ALA A 26 5.88 7.19 13.30
CA ALA A 26 5.27 8.17 14.19
C ALA A 26 5.64 7.91 15.67
N GLY A 27 5.58 6.65 16.10
CA GLY A 27 5.95 6.23 17.46
C GLY A 27 7.43 6.47 17.77
N VAL A 28 8.32 6.15 16.82
CA VAL A 28 9.76 6.45 16.94
C VAL A 28 9.96 7.95 17.06
N ASN A 29 9.34 8.77 16.22
CA ASN A 29 9.44 10.23 16.34
C ASN A 29 8.91 10.71 17.70
N GLN A 30 7.74 10.26 18.15
CA GLN A 30 7.18 10.67 19.44
C GLN A 30 8.12 10.35 20.61
N PHE A 31 8.80 9.21 20.56
CA PHE A 31 9.69 8.73 21.61
C PHE A 31 11.09 9.34 21.57
N LEU A 32 11.69 9.46 20.37
CA LEU A 32 13.04 10.00 20.20
C LEU A 32 13.08 11.54 20.27
N SER A 33 11.99 12.21 19.86
CA SER A 33 11.95 13.66 19.71
C SER A 33 12.31 14.43 20.99
N PRO A 34 11.82 14.07 22.19
CA PRO A 34 12.23 14.71 23.44
C PRO A 34 13.73 14.57 23.77
N SER A 35 14.36 13.48 23.36
CA SER A 35 15.76 13.18 23.69
C SER A 35 16.77 13.86 22.75
N LEU A 36 16.31 14.37 21.61
CA LEU A 36 17.15 14.93 20.55
C LEU A 36 17.01 16.45 20.39
N ASP A 37 16.39 17.13 21.36
CA ASP A 37 16.09 18.57 21.27
C ASP A 37 17.34 19.42 20.95
N LYS A 38 18.51 19.04 21.49
CA LYS A 38 19.82 19.69 21.21
C LYS A 38 20.25 19.68 19.74
N TYR A 39 19.75 18.73 18.93
CA TYR A 39 20.14 18.54 17.53
C TYR A 39 19.03 18.96 16.55
N ARG A 40 17.90 19.47 17.05
CA ARG A 40 16.76 19.89 16.22
C ARG A 40 16.89 21.37 15.83
N LEU A 41 16.45 21.69 14.62
CA LEU A 41 16.40 23.07 14.10
C LEU A 41 15.23 23.88 14.68
N HIS A 42 14.15 23.22 15.09
CA HIS A 42 13.00 23.81 15.78
C HIS A 42 12.85 23.17 17.15
N THR A 43 12.70 24.00 18.17
CA THR A 43 12.45 23.54 19.54
C THR A 43 11.05 22.92 19.62
N LEU A 44 10.87 22.00 20.57
CA LEU A 44 9.56 21.37 20.80
C LEU A 44 8.49 22.39 21.20
N ASP A 45 8.87 23.45 21.92
CA ASP A 45 7.96 24.49 22.36
C ASP A 45 7.37 25.25 21.17
N GLU A 46 8.19 25.66 20.19
CA GLU A 46 7.73 26.32 18.96
C GLU A 46 6.84 25.40 18.10
N GLU A 47 7.15 24.10 18.05
CA GLU A 47 6.35 23.12 17.31
C GLU A 47 4.98 22.91 17.97
N ASN A 48 4.94 22.80 19.30
CA ASN A 48 3.71 22.62 20.07
C ASN A 48 2.79 23.84 19.97
N GLU A 49 3.35 25.06 19.92
CA GLU A 49 2.57 26.28 19.67
C GLU A 49 1.94 26.31 18.27
N LYS A 50 2.67 25.82 17.26
CA LYS A 50 2.16 25.70 15.89
C LYS A 50 1.18 24.54 15.71
N ASN A 51 1.26 23.53 16.57
CA ASN A 51 0.38 22.37 16.52
C ASN A 51 -1.00 22.70 17.11
N VAL A 52 -1.82 23.34 16.29
CA VAL A 52 -3.18 23.79 16.64
C VAL A 52 -4.18 22.64 16.84
N ILE A 53 -3.89 21.42 16.36
CA ILE A 53 -4.83 20.30 16.42
C ILE A 53 -4.37 19.29 17.49
N PRO A 54 -5.25 18.90 18.43
CA PRO A 54 -4.89 17.90 19.42
C PRO A 54 -4.69 16.52 18.78
N ILE A 55 -3.70 15.78 19.28
CA ILE A 55 -3.32 14.44 18.78
C ILE A 55 -4.51 13.48 18.76
N THR A 56 -5.42 13.56 19.74
CA THR A 56 -6.62 12.72 19.79
C THR A 56 -7.54 12.93 18.60
N THR A 57 -7.62 14.15 18.06
CA THR A 57 -8.37 14.46 16.85
C THR A 57 -7.69 13.88 15.61
N VAL A 58 -6.36 13.99 15.54
CA VAL A 58 -5.57 13.37 14.46
C VAL A 58 -5.73 11.86 14.45
N VAL A 59 -5.58 11.20 15.59
CA VAL A 59 -5.74 9.74 15.73
C VAL A 59 -7.13 9.29 15.30
N LYS A 60 -8.19 9.98 15.73
CA LYS A 60 -9.56 9.69 15.29
C LYS A 60 -9.72 9.84 13.78
N GLY A 61 -9.13 10.88 13.20
CA GLY A 61 -9.14 11.11 11.75
C GLY A 61 -8.43 10.01 10.97
N VAL A 62 -7.24 9.59 11.43
CA VAL A 62 -6.47 8.51 10.81
C VAL A 62 -7.22 7.17 10.89
N LEU A 63 -7.82 6.84 12.02
CA LEU A 63 -8.62 5.62 12.17
C LEU A 63 -9.84 5.63 11.25
N LEU A 64 -10.51 6.79 11.10
CA LEU A 64 -11.61 6.94 10.16
C LEU A 64 -11.15 6.76 8.70
N GLN A 65 -10.00 7.33 8.33
CA GLN A 65 -9.42 7.15 6.99
C GLN A 65 -9.05 5.70 6.70
N GLN A 66 -8.44 4.99 7.66
CA GLN A 66 -8.08 3.58 7.51
C GLN A 66 -9.32 2.69 7.38
N LEU A 67 -10.38 2.98 8.13
CA LEU A 67 -11.67 2.30 7.99
C LEU A 67 -12.24 2.48 6.58
N LEU A 68 -12.26 3.71 6.07
CA LEU A 68 -12.72 3.98 4.70
C LEU A 68 -11.84 3.28 3.65
N GLN A 69 -10.52 3.26 3.84
CA GLN A 69 -9.60 2.58 2.93
C GLN A 69 -9.84 1.07 2.88
N ILE A 70 -10.03 0.42 4.03
CA ILE A 70 -10.37 -1.01 4.08
C ILE A 70 -11.69 -1.28 3.37
N LEU A 71 -12.72 -0.47 3.61
CA LEU A 71 -14.04 -0.64 2.99
C LEU A 71 -13.98 -0.50 1.46
N ILE A 72 -13.28 0.52 0.97
CA ILE A 72 -13.13 0.76 -0.47
C ILE A 72 -12.33 -0.38 -1.12
N THR A 73 -11.24 -0.82 -0.50
CA THR A 73 -10.41 -1.91 -1.01
C THR A 73 -11.17 -3.23 -1.05
N GLN A 74 -11.88 -3.59 0.02
CA GLN A 74 -12.69 -4.82 0.07
C GLN A 74 -13.85 -4.79 -0.95
N LEU A 75 -14.53 -3.64 -1.09
CA LEU A 75 -15.55 -3.48 -2.11
C LEU A 75 -14.98 -3.62 -3.53
N GLY A 76 -13.81 -3.06 -3.79
CA GLY A 76 -13.09 -3.20 -5.06
C GLY A 76 -12.75 -4.65 -5.38
N PHE A 77 -12.29 -5.43 -4.40
CA PHE A 77 -12.01 -6.85 -4.55
C PHE A 77 -13.28 -7.68 -4.77
N PHE A 78 -14.36 -7.37 -4.04
CA PHE A 78 -15.64 -8.06 -4.19
C PHE A 78 -16.26 -7.86 -5.58
N VAL A 79 -16.17 -6.64 -6.14
CA VAL A 79 -16.78 -6.30 -7.42
C VAL A 79 -15.98 -6.81 -8.63
N ASN A 80 -14.64 -6.79 -8.57
CA ASN A 80 -13.80 -7.07 -9.75
C ASN A 80 -12.94 -8.33 -9.69
N GLY A 81 -12.84 -9.03 -8.54
CA GLY A 81 -12.10 -10.29 -8.42
C GLY A 81 -10.75 -10.26 -9.14
N VAL A 82 -9.86 -9.34 -8.74
CA VAL A 82 -8.59 -9.06 -9.43
C VAL A 82 -7.61 -10.22 -9.22
N LYS A 83 -7.75 -11.31 -9.98
CA LYS A 83 -6.89 -12.50 -9.82
C LYS A 83 -5.46 -12.32 -10.34
N TYR A 84 -5.20 -11.28 -11.14
CA TYR A 84 -3.90 -11.01 -11.76
C TYR A 84 -3.68 -9.50 -11.96
N ASN A 85 -2.40 -9.08 -12.05
CA ASN A 85 -1.97 -7.70 -12.32
C ASN A 85 -2.43 -6.66 -11.26
N TYR A 86 -2.24 -6.93 -9.98
CA TYR A 86 -2.58 -6.00 -8.90
C TYR A 86 -1.88 -4.64 -9.05
N SER A 87 -0.68 -4.64 -9.65
CA SER A 87 0.15 -3.45 -9.79
C SER A 87 -0.09 -2.68 -11.10
N GLN A 88 -1.11 -3.05 -11.89
CA GLN A 88 -1.44 -2.42 -13.18
C GLN A 88 -1.53 -0.88 -13.17
N PRO A 89 -2.05 -0.22 -12.11
CA PRO A 89 -2.13 1.23 -12.08
C PRO A 89 -0.78 1.92 -11.84
N PHE A 90 0.20 1.23 -11.25
CA PHE A 90 1.45 1.85 -10.83
C PHE A 90 2.68 1.25 -11.51
N PHE A 91 3.02 -0.04 -11.40
CA PHE A 91 4.11 -0.68 -12.15
C PHE A 91 4.03 -2.21 -12.08
N THR A 92 4.14 -2.92 -13.22
CA THR A 92 4.12 -4.42 -13.27
C THR A 92 5.36 -5.10 -12.67
N PHE A 93 6.36 -4.32 -12.23
CA PHE A 93 7.57 -4.83 -11.60
C PHE A 93 7.23 -5.69 -10.38
N TRP A 94 6.35 -5.19 -9.51
CA TRP A 94 5.95 -5.88 -8.30
C TRP A 94 5.15 -7.15 -8.60
N ASP A 95 4.32 -7.15 -9.65
CA ASP A 95 3.60 -8.36 -10.10
C ASP A 95 4.56 -9.48 -10.56
N ARG A 96 5.74 -9.13 -11.11
CA ARG A 96 6.77 -10.11 -11.50
C ARG A 96 7.55 -10.66 -10.32
N VAL A 97 7.86 -9.81 -9.34
CA VAL A 97 8.56 -10.22 -8.11
C VAL A 97 7.68 -11.12 -7.25
N MET A 98 6.37 -10.82 -7.19
CA MET A 98 5.39 -11.56 -6.38
C MET A 98 4.69 -12.70 -7.16
N GLY A 99 5.00 -12.90 -8.44
CA GLY A 99 4.46 -14.01 -9.23
C GLY A 99 2.97 -13.89 -9.63
N THR A 100 2.37 -12.71 -9.50
CA THR A 100 0.97 -12.41 -9.85
C THR A 100 0.80 -11.77 -11.24
N TYR A 101 1.89 -11.68 -12.00
CA TYR A 101 1.92 -11.16 -13.37
C TYR A 101 1.15 -12.05 -14.35
N MET A 102 0.28 -11.46 -15.17
CA MET A 102 -0.42 -12.17 -16.24
C MET A 102 0.42 -12.25 -17.52
N PRO A 103 0.88 -13.44 -17.94
CA PRO A 103 1.61 -13.59 -19.19
C PRO A 103 0.67 -13.42 -20.39
N TYR A 104 1.09 -12.58 -21.36
CA TYR A 104 0.37 -12.36 -22.60
C TYR A 104 1.26 -12.65 -23.82
N ASN A 105 0.65 -13.13 -24.90
CA ASN A 105 1.30 -13.27 -26.20
C ASN A 105 0.77 -12.21 -27.16
N VAL A 106 1.71 -11.58 -27.87
CA VAL A 106 1.39 -10.62 -28.94
C VAL A 106 1.33 -11.39 -30.26
N MET A 107 0.14 -11.49 -30.85
CA MET A 107 -0.05 -12.15 -32.15
C MET A 107 -0.29 -11.11 -33.24
N LYS A 108 0.29 -11.33 -34.43
CA LYS A 108 -0.03 -10.51 -35.60
C LYS A 108 -1.41 -10.86 -36.11
N ARG A 109 -2.26 -9.84 -36.31
CA ARG A 109 -3.61 -10.02 -36.84
C ARG A 109 -3.52 -10.25 -38.36
N PRO A 110 -4.32 -11.16 -38.95
CA PRO A 110 -4.29 -11.43 -40.39
C PRO A 110 -4.60 -10.22 -41.27
N GLY A 111 -5.30 -9.20 -40.75
CA GLY A 111 -5.57 -7.92 -41.44
C GLY A 111 -4.55 -6.80 -41.17
N GLY A 112 -3.42 -7.10 -40.56
CA GLY A 112 -2.44 -6.10 -40.10
C GLY A 112 -2.68 -5.65 -38.65
N GLY A 113 -1.61 -5.24 -37.97
CA GLY A 113 -1.60 -4.88 -36.54
C GLY A 113 -1.30 -6.04 -35.59
N PHE A 114 -1.26 -5.74 -34.29
CA PHE A 114 -0.98 -6.70 -33.23
C PHE A 114 -2.19 -6.83 -32.28
N GLU A 115 -2.45 -8.03 -31.79
CA GLU A 115 -3.44 -8.32 -30.76
C GLU A 115 -2.74 -8.98 -29.57
N VAL A 116 -3.06 -8.52 -28.36
CA VAL A 116 -2.57 -9.12 -27.13
C VAL A 116 -3.59 -10.16 -26.66
N ARG A 117 -3.22 -11.44 -26.63
CA ARG A 117 -4.05 -12.50 -26.05
C ARG A 117 -3.43 -13.05 -24.78
N MET A 118 -4.28 -13.25 -23.79
CA MET A 118 -3.92 -13.93 -22.55
C MET A 118 -3.43 -15.35 -22.88
N MET A 119 -2.28 -15.76 -22.33
CA MET A 119 -1.86 -17.15 -22.45
C MET A 119 -2.79 -18.02 -21.61
N LYS A 120 -3.56 -18.89 -22.27
CA LYS A 120 -4.40 -19.88 -21.58
C LYS A 120 -3.48 -20.85 -20.83
N LYS A 121 -3.65 -20.97 -19.51
CA LYS A 121 -2.87 -21.89 -18.66
C LYS A 121 -3.05 -23.31 -19.23
N ARG A 122 -1.95 -24.01 -19.59
CA ARG A 122 -2.02 -25.46 -19.83
C ARG A 122 -2.48 -26.08 -18.51
N SER A 123 -3.64 -26.76 -18.54
CA SER A 123 -4.14 -27.56 -17.43
C SER A 123 -3.18 -28.68 -17.10
#